data_AF-A0A5F5XCV0-F1
#
_entry.id   AF-A0A5F5XCV0-F1
#
_cell.length_a   1.000
_cell.length_b   1.000
_cell.length_c   1.000
_cell.angle_alpha   90.00
_cell.angle_beta   90.00
_cell.angle_gamma   90.00
#
_symmetry.space_group_name_H-M   'P 1'
#
loop_
_entity.id
_entity.type
_entity.pdbx_description
1 polymer ?
#
loop_
_entity_poly.entity_id
_entity_poly.type
_entity_poly.pdbx_seq_one_letter_code
_entity_poly.pdbx_strand_id
1 'polypeptide(L)'
;MPGTEVRTWRLASGSAEPSPSALWFPNGASAHPKMAWRQLLLACCLSAAVLLTTLQEGAGASVGTQQEAGQDVREDVEQKIFMQESDASNFLKRRGKRSPKSQDEVNAENRQKLRANELRREYYEEQRNEFENFVEEQNDEQEERSREAIEQWRQWHYDGLHPSYLYNRHHI
;
A
#
# COMPACT_ATOMS: atom_id res chain seq x y z
N MET A 1 39.98 31.22 76.91
CA MET A 1 38.77 30.88 77.69
C MET A 1 37.96 32.15 77.79
N PRO A 2 36.67 32.24 77.41
CA PRO A 2 35.64 31.23 77.13
C PRO A 2 35.49 31.03 75.61
N GLY A 3 34.55 30.31 75.00
CA GLY A 3 33.37 29.55 75.41
C GLY A 3 32.73 29.06 74.10
N THR A 4 32.48 27.76 74.01
CA THR A 4 31.92 27.06 72.84
C THR A 4 30.46 27.42 72.62
N GLU A 5 30.13 27.97 71.44
CA GLU A 5 28.76 28.01 70.94
C GLU A 5 28.56 26.97 69.84
N VAL A 6 27.62 26.07 70.13
CA VAL A 6 27.10 25.04 69.25
C VAL A 6 26.07 25.69 68.31
N ARG A 7 26.38 25.79 67.02
CA ARG A 7 25.39 26.06 65.97
C ARG A 7 25.16 24.80 65.15
N THR A 8 24.07 24.13 65.47
CA THR A 8 23.46 23.08 64.66
C THR A 8 22.86 23.71 63.39
N TRP A 9 23.43 23.41 62.23
CA TRP A 9 22.72 23.53 60.95
C TRP A 9 22.24 22.16 60.52
N ARG A 10 20.91 22.02 60.59
CA ARG A 10 20.11 20.95 60.04
C ARG A 10 19.77 21.33 58.58
N LEU A 11 19.77 20.32 57.70
CA LEU A 11 19.25 20.27 56.32
C LEU A 11 20.09 20.90 55.19
N ALA A 12 20.74 20.03 54.42
CA ALA A 12 20.46 19.86 52.99
C ALA A 12 21.08 18.52 52.54
N SER A 13 20.42 17.43 52.92
CA SER A 13 20.65 16.12 52.34
C SER A 13 20.32 16.15 50.85
N GLY A 14 21.16 15.48 50.06
CA GLY A 14 21.15 15.50 48.62
C GLY A 14 19.78 15.28 47.98
N SER A 15 19.57 16.07 46.93
CA SER A 15 18.65 15.75 45.84
C SER A 15 19.06 14.41 45.23
N ALA A 16 18.30 13.37 45.57
CA ALA A 16 18.19 12.15 44.80
C ALA A 16 16.70 11.99 44.50
N GLU A 17 16.25 12.72 43.47
CA GLU A 17 14.97 12.48 42.83
C GLU A 17 14.99 11.05 42.24
N PRO A 18 14.08 10.16 42.62
CA PRO A 18 13.91 8.88 41.95
C PRO A 18 13.22 9.09 40.60
N SER A 19 13.80 8.49 39.57
CA SER A 19 13.34 8.46 38.18
C SER A 19 11.83 8.28 38.03
N PRO A 20 11.14 9.07 37.18
CA PRO A 20 9.78 8.77 36.75
C PRO A 20 9.86 7.73 35.63
N SER A 21 10.18 6.48 35.97
CA SER A 21 10.31 5.40 35.00
C SER A 21 9.67 4.12 35.52
N ALA A 22 8.42 4.20 35.94
CA ALA A 22 7.56 3.02 36.08
C ALA A 22 6.17 3.48 36.48
N LEU A 23 5.30 3.70 35.50
CA LEU A 23 3.85 3.46 35.55
C LEU A 23 3.27 3.94 34.22
N TRP A 24 2.53 3.06 33.56
CA TRP A 24 1.85 3.23 32.26
C TRP A 24 2.64 2.89 30.99
N PHE A 25 3.12 1.66 30.91
CA PHE A 25 2.99 0.91 29.65
C PHE A 25 1.89 -0.15 29.86
N PRO A 26 0.73 -0.07 29.19
CA PRO A 26 -0.09 -1.26 29.06
C PRO A 26 0.73 -2.27 28.25
N ASN A 27 0.92 -3.44 28.84
CA ASN A 27 1.59 -4.59 28.26
C ASN A 27 1.16 -4.82 26.81
N GLY A 28 1.98 -4.36 25.86
CA GLY A 28 2.01 -4.86 24.50
C GLY A 28 2.60 -6.26 24.52
N ALA A 29 1.87 -7.22 25.08
CA ALA A 29 2.16 -8.62 24.88
C ALA A 29 2.01 -8.88 23.38
N SER A 30 3.16 -9.10 22.74
CA SER A 30 3.31 -9.57 21.38
C SER A 30 2.63 -10.93 21.22
N ALA A 31 1.31 -10.92 21.09
CA ALA A 31 0.57 -12.06 20.59
C ALA A 31 0.87 -12.15 19.09
N HIS A 32 1.82 -13.02 18.74
CA HIS A 32 2.21 -13.35 17.39
C HIS A 32 1.00 -13.45 16.44
N PRO A 33 0.96 -12.72 15.30
CA PRO A 33 -0.21 -12.65 14.42
C PRO A 33 -0.37 -13.89 13.53
N LYS A 34 0.15 -15.06 13.92
CA LYS A 34 0.03 -16.28 13.10
C LYS A 34 -1.38 -16.91 13.20
N MET A 35 -2.13 -16.61 14.28
CA MET A 35 -3.44 -17.21 14.54
C MET A 35 -4.62 -16.23 14.47
N ALA A 36 -4.37 -14.92 14.61
CA ALA A 36 -5.42 -13.89 14.56
C ALA A 36 -6.05 -13.75 13.16
N TRP A 37 -5.27 -13.93 12.10
CA TRP A 37 -5.75 -13.83 10.72
C TRP A 37 -6.71 -14.97 10.36
N ARG A 38 -6.43 -16.19 10.82
CA ARG A 38 -7.32 -17.33 10.65
C ARG A 38 -8.63 -17.11 11.40
N GLN A 39 -8.58 -16.54 12.60
CA GLN A 39 -9.78 -16.21 13.37
C GLN A 39 -10.60 -15.08 12.74
N LEU A 40 -9.95 -14.04 12.21
CA LEU A 40 -10.61 -12.98 11.44
C LEU A 40 -11.28 -13.51 10.17
N LEU A 41 -10.59 -14.37 9.41
CA LEU A 41 -11.15 -15.03 8.23
C LEU A 41 -12.33 -15.92 8.59
N LEU A 42 -12.21 -16.74 9.64
CA LEU A 42 -13.30 -17.60 10.11
C LEU A 42 -14.50 -16.78 10.60
N ALA A 43 -14.27 -15.71 11.37
CA ALA A 43 -15.34 -14.82 11.83
C ALA A 43 -16.07 -14.13 10.66
N CYS A 44 -15.32 -13.72 9.63
CA CYS A 44 -15.88 -13.13 8.41
C CYS A 44 -16.69 -14.15 7.59
N CYS A 45 -16.21 -15.39 7.47
CA CYS A 45 -16.96 -16.47 6.81
C CYS A 45 -18.24 -16.81 7.58
N LEU A 46 -18.18 -16.87 8.91
CA LEU A 46 -19.34 -17.15 9.76
C LEU A 46 -20.38 -16.02 9.68
N SER A 47 -19.95 -14.75 9.69
CA SER A 47 -20.87 -13.63 9.53
C SER A 47 -21.53 -13.62 8.15
N ALA A 48 -20.77 -13.91 7.08
CA ALA A 48 -21.32 -14.06 5.74
C ALA A 48 -22.34 -15.21 5.64
N ALA A 49 -22.08 -16.34 6.29
CA ALA A 49 -23.02 -17.46 6.33
C ALA A 49 -24.33 -17.08 7.03
N VAL A 50 -24.28 -16.38 8.17
CA VAL A 50 -25.47 -15.89 8.90
C VAL A 50 -26.26 -14.87 8.07
N LEU A 51 -25.58 -14.00 7.33
CA LEU A 51 -26.24 -13.09 6.39
C LEU A 51 -26.95 -13.88 5.28
N LEU A 52 -26.29 -14.89 4.70
CA LEU A 52 -26.90 -15.70 3.65
C LEU A 52 -28.11 -16.51 4.14
N THR A 53 -28.09 -17.06 5.36
CA THR A 53 -29.25 -17.80 5.91
C THR A 53 -30.44 -16.88 6.16
N THR A 54 -30.20 -15.68 6.71
CA THR A 54 -31.26 -14.69 6.95
C THR A 54 -31.82 -14.11 5.65
N LEU A 55 -31.01 -13.98 4.60
CA LEU A 55 -31.50 -13.62 3.26
C LEU A 55 -32.29 -14.76 2.59
N GLN A 56 -31.95 -16.03 2.85
CA GLN A 56 -32.67 -17.18 2.32
C GLN A 56 -34.08 -17.30 2.94
N GLU A 57 -34.23 -16.91 4.20
CA GLU A 57 -35.52 -16.77 4.88
C GLU A 57 -36.35 -15.58 4.37
N GLY A 58 -35.69 -14.56 3.79
CA GLY A 58 -36.32 -13.44 3.08
C GLY A 58 -36.68 -13.73 1.61
N ALA A 59 -36.23 -14.85 1.04
CA ALA A 59 -36.52 -15.27 -0.33
C ALA A 59 -37.81 -16.12 -0.45
N GLY A 60 -38.60 -16.20 0.63
CA GLY A 60 -39.88 -16.92 0.70
C GLY A 60 -41.10 -16.03 0.45
N ALA A 61 -41.09 -15.21 -0.61
CA ALA A 61 -42.29 -14.53 -1.09
C ALA A 61 -42.37 -14.63 -2.62
N SER A 62 -42.29 -15.85 -3.13
CA SER A 62 -42.67 -16.16 -4.51
C SER A 62 -43.91 -17.06 -4.49
N VAL A 63 -45.05 -16.39 -4.69
CA VAL A 63 -46.33 -16.82 -5.25
C VAL A 63 -46.67 -18.31 -5.14
N GLY A 64 -47.74 -18.59 -4.39
CA GLY A 64 -48.24 -19.91 -4.10
C GLY A 64 -48.54 -20.78 -5.31
N THR A 65 -48.20 -22.06 -5.17
CA THR A 65 -48.73 -23.15 -5.98
C THR A 65 -50.15 -23.44 -5.53
N GLN A 66 -51.15 -22.94 -6.25
CA GLN A 66 -52.49 -23.53 -6.26
C GLN A 66 -52.88 -23.88 -7.70
N GLN A 67 -52.72 -25.18 -7.97
CA GLN A 67 -53.57 -26.05 -8.76
C GLN A 67 -54.65 -25.42 -9.68
N GLU A 68 -54.55 -25.80 -10.97
CA GLU A 68 -55.62 -26.00 -11.95
C GLU A 68 -56.74 -24.94 -12.04
N ALA A 69 -56.50 -23.89 -12.83
CA ALA A 69 -57.49 -23.29 -13.72
C ALA A 69 -56.80 -22.29 -14.67
N GLY A 70 -56.86 -22.55 -15.98
CA GLY A 70 -56.43 -21.60 -17.01
C GLY A 70 -55.12 -21.96 -17.70
N GLN A 71 -55.14 -23.03 -18.50
CA GLN A 71 -54.07 -23.29 -19.48
C GLN A 71 -53.92 -22.15 -20.50
N ASP A 72 -54.95 -21.32 -20.70
CA ASP A 72 -54.94 -20.28 -21.73
C ASP A 72 -54.18 -18.98 -21.35
N VAL A 73 -53.80 -18.79 -20.08
CA VAL A 73 -53.10 -17.55 -19.62
C VAL A 73 -51.60 -17.76 -19.42
N ARG A 74 -51.16 -19.01 -19.20
CA ARG A 74 -49.73 -19.33 -19.02
C ARG A 74 -48.93 -19.27 -20.32
N GLU A 75 -49.56 -19.63 -21.44
CA GLU A 75 -48.91 -19.59 -22.75
C GLU A 75 -48.53 -18.16 -23.16
N ASP A 76 -49.36 -17.16 -22.83
CA ASP A 76 -49.08 -15.73 -23.13
C ASP A 76 -47.89 -15.18 -22.32
N VAL A 77 -47.71 -15.64 -21.08
CA VAL A 77 -46.61 -15.21 -20.20
C VAL A 77 -45.29 -15.92 -20.55
N GLU A 78 -45.32 -17.20 -20.89
CA GLU A 78 -44.13 -17.95 -21.32
C GLU A 78 -43.65 -17.51 -22.71
N GLN A 79 -44.57 -17.16 -23.63
CA GLN A 79 -44.24 -16.54 -24.92
C GLN A 79 -43.57 -15.17 -24.78
N LYS A 80 -43.77 -14.48 -23.65
CA LYS A 80 -43.14 -13.17 -23.38
C LYS A 80 -41.70 -13.28 -22.87
N ILE A 81 -41.32 -14.42 -22.26
CA ILE A 81 -39.96 -14.68 -21.77
C ILE A 81 -39.09 -15.25 -22.91
N PHE A 82 -39.68 -16.03 -23.81
CA PHE A 82 -38.99 -16.60 -24.97
C PHE A 82 -39.24 -15.76 -26.22
N MET A 83 -38.24 -14.95 -26.57
CA MET A 83 -38.22 -14.21 -27.83
C MET A 83 -38.27 -15.19 -29.01
N GLN A 84 -39.22 -14.96 -29.93
CA GLN A 84 -39.45 -15.81 -31.10
C GLN A 84 -38.18 -15.91 -31.97
N GLU A 85 -37.90 -17.08 -32.57
CA GLU A 85 -36.67 -17.32 -33.35
C GLU A 85 -36.47 -16.31 -34.49
N SER A 86 -37.54 -15.86 -35.13
CA SER A 86 -37.55 -14.79 -36.14
C SER A 86 -37.00 -13.46 -35.59
N ASP A 87 -37.41 -13.08 -34.37
CA ASP A 87 -36.93 -11.90 -33.67
C ASP A 87 -35.51 -12.07 -33.15
N ALA A 88 -35.18 -13.25 -32.61
CA ALA A 88 -33.83 -13.60 -32.18
C ALA A 88 -32.84 -13.58 -33.35
N SER A 89 -33.27 -14.00 -34.55
CA SER A 89 -32.43 -14.01 -35.75
C SER A 89 -31.96 -12.60 -36.16
N ASN A 90 -32.72 -11.55 -35.83
CA ASN A 90 -32.35 -10.17 -36.13
C ASN A 90 -31.12 -9.69 -35.33
N PHE A 91 -30.80 -10.32 -34.18
CA PHE A 91 -29.59 -10.01 -33.41
C PHE A 91 -28.32 -10.59 -34.07
N LEU A 92 -28.46 -11.74 -34.74
CA LEU A 92 -27.38 -12.43 -35.44
C LEU A 92 -27.19 -11.91 -36.87
N LYS A 93 -28.22 -11.27 -37.46
CA LYS A 93 -28.07 -10.54 -38.71
C LYS A 93 -26.96 -9.53 -38.52
N ARG A 94 -25.84 -9.78 -39.21
CA ARG A 94 -24.66 -8.93 -39.24
C ARG A 94 -25.12 -7.51 -39.54
N ARG A 95 -25.24 -6.65 -38.52
CA ARG A 95 -25.53 -5.23 -38.69
C ARG A 95 -24.42 -4.68 -39.57
N GLY A 96 -24.70 -4.61 -40.86
CA GLY A 96 -23.73 -4.26 -41.89
C GLY A 96 -23.27 -2.84 -41.62
N LYS A 97 -21.97 -2.72 -41.32
CA LYS A 97 -21.22 -1.47 -41.08
C LYS A 97 -21.87 -0.57 -40.03
N ARG A 98 -21.22 -0.44 -38.86
CA ARG A 98 -21.53 0.63 -37.91
C ARG A 98 -21.58 1.95 -38.69
N SER A 99 -22.54 2.83 -38.34
CA SER A 99 -22.57 4.21 -38.82
C SER A 99 -21.16 4.80 -38.75
N PRO A 100 -20.76 5.65 -39.72
CA PRO A 100 -19.54 6.43 -39.58
C PRO A 100 -19.51 7.05 -38.17
N LYS A 101 -18.38 6.90 -37.47
CA LYS A 101 -18.23 7.46 -36.13
C LYS A 101 -18.47 8.95 -36.17
N SER A 102 -19.20 9.46 -35.18
CA SER A 102 -19.37 10.91 -35.06
C SER A 102 -18.05 11.57 -34.65
N GLN A 103 -17.89 12.86 -34.96
CA GLN A 103 -16.72 13.63 -34.57
C GLN A 103 -16.48 13.57 -33.04
N ASP A 104 -17.56 13.64 -32.26
CA ASP A 104 -17.50 13.61 -30.79
C ASP A 104 -17.03 12.26 -30.25
N GLU A 105 -17.45 11.16 -30.88
CA GLU A 105 -16.98 9.82 -30.53
C GLU A 105 -15.47 9.69 -30.78
N VAL A 106 -14.99 10.16 -31.93
CA VAL A 106 -13.55 10.16 -32.25
C VAL A 106 -12.76 11.01 -31.26
N ASN A 107 -13.28 12.19 -30.90
CA ASN A 107 -12.65 13.06 -29.92
C ASN A 107 -12.60 12.42 -28.52
N ALA A 108 -13.67 11.76 -28.09
CA ALA A 108 -13.72 11.05 -26.82
C ALA A 108 -12.73 9.87 -26.79
N GLU A 109 -12.67 9.08 -27.86
CA GLU A 109 -11.71 7.99 -28.01
C GLU A 109 -10.27 8.50 -28.01
N ASN A 110 -9.99 9.62 -28.68
CA ASN A 110 -8.64 10.17 -28.74
C ASN A 110 -8.17 10.64 -27.35
N ARG A 111 -9.06 11.24 -26.55
CA ARG A 111 -8.77 11.58 -25.14
C ARG A 111 -8.44 10.33 -24.31
N GLN A 112 -9.16 9.24 -24.50
CA GLN A 112 -8.86 7.98 -23.81
C GLN A 112 -7.52 7.40 -24.24
N LYS A 113 -7.21 7.41 -25.55
CA LYS A 113 -5.92 6.96 -26.07
C LYS A 113 -4.76 7.77 -25.51
N LEU A 114 -4.89 9.10 -25.45
CA LEU A 114 -3.86 9.96 -24.88
C LEU A 114 -3.60 9.64 -23.40
N ARG A 115 -4.65 9.48 -22.59
CA ARG A 115 -4.50 9.09 -21.18
C ARG A 115 -3.83 7.72 -21.02
N ALA A 116 -4.23 6.73 -21.82
CA ALA A 116 -3.61 5.41 -21.78
C ALA A 116 -2.13 5.45 -22.22
N ASN A 117 -1.81 6.32 -23.18
CA ASN A 117 -0.43 6.52 -23.63
C ASN A 117 0.41 7.21 -22.55
N GLU A 118 -0.13 8.22 -21.88
CA GLU A 118 0.51 8.94 -20.78
C GLU A 118 0.80 8.02 -19.60
N LEU A 119 -0.18 7.24 -19.13
CA LEU A 119 0.02 6.24 -18.08
C LEU A 119 1.11 5.22 -18.44
N ARG A 120 1.15 4.79 -19.70
CA ARG A 120 2.18 3.87 -20.17
C ARG A 120 3.56 4.53 -20.21
N ARG A 121 3.63 5.82 -20.56
CA ARG A 121 4.87 6.60 -20.57
C ARG A 121 5.40 6.77 -19.15
N GLU A 122 4.55 7.21 -18.23
CA GLU A 122 4.87 7.38 -16.80
C GLU A 122 5.40 6.08 -16.20
N TYR A 123 4.76 4.94 -16.48
CA TYR A 123 5.23 3.63 -16.02
C TYR A 123 6.67 3.32 -16.47
N TYR A 124 7.01 3.58 -17.74
CA TYR A 124 8.38 3.33 -18.22
C TYR A 124 9.38 4.38 -17.75
N GLU A 125 8.95 5.63 -17.56
CA GLU A 125 9.77 6.69 -16.98
C GLU A 125 10.12 6.37 -15.51
N GLU A 126 9.16 5.90 -14.72
CA GLU A 126 9.36 5.51 -13.33
C GLU A 126 10.29 4.30 -13.22
N GLN A 127 10.07 3.26 -14.04
CA GLN A 127 10.98 2.10 -14.10
C GLN A 127 12.42 2.49 -14.47
N ARG A 128 12.60 3.44 -15.39
CA ARG A 128 13.93 3.92 -15.76
C ARG A 128 14.56 4.73 -14.63
N ASN A 129 13.77 5.60 -14.00
CA ASN A 129 14.22 6.46 -12.91
C ASN A 129 14.62 5.66 -11.67
N GLU A 130 13.84 4.64 -11.30
CA GLU A 130 14.20 3.71 -10.21
C GLU A 130 15.55 3.03 -10.48
N PHE A 131 15.78 2.59 -11.71
CA PHE A 131 17.03 1.97 -12.10
C PHE A 131 18.21 2.95 -12.07
N GLU A 132 18.04 4.14 -12.65
CA GLU A 132 19.06 5.20 -12.63
C GLU A 132 19.42 5.59 -11.17
N ASN A 133 18.40 5.77 -10.33
CA ASN A 133 18.57 6.08 -8.91
C ASN A 133 19.33 4.96 -8.16
N PHE A 134 18.97 3.69 -8.39
CA PHE A 134 19.68 2.56 -7.77
C PHE A 134 21.15 2.51 -8.17
N VAL A 135 21.48 2.74 -9.44
CA VAL A 135 22.86 2.75 -9.93
C VAL A 135 23.65 3.92 -9.35
N GLU A 136 23.04 5.10 -9.25
CA GLU A 136 23.64 6.29 -8.63
C GLU A 136 23.92 6.04 -7.15
N GLU A 137 22.94 5.55 -6.39
CA GLU A 137 23.10 5.25 -4.96
C GLU A 137 24.20 4.20 -4.72
N GLN A 138 24.30 3.15 -5.55
CA GLN A 138 25.38 2.18 -5.46
C GLN A 138 26.77 2.77 -5.75
N ASN A 139 26.87 3.70 -6.70
CA ASN A 139 28.13 4.37 -7.00
C ASN A 139 28.53 5.30 -5.86
N ASP A 140 27.59 6.08 -5.32
CA ASP A 140 27.83 7.00 -4.21
C ASP A 140 28.25 6.25 -2.94
N GLU A 141 27.57 5.14 -2.61
CA GLU A 141 27.95 4.28 -1.48
C GLU A 141 29.35 3.70 -1.63
N GLN A 142 29.74 3.32 -2.85
CA GLN A 142 31.09 2.83 -3.16
C GLN A 142 32.13 3.95 -3.06
N GLU A 143 31.82 5.13 -3.59
CA GLU A 143 32.71 6.30 -3.55
C GLU A 143 32.96 6.74 -2.11
N GLU A 144 31.91 6.84 -1.29
CA GLU A 144 32.04 7.19 0.13
C GLU A 144 32.84 6.14 0.89
N ARG A 145 32.57 4.85 0.67
CA ARG A 145 33.38 3.77 1.28
C ARG A 145 34.85 3.85 0.87
N SER A 146 35.12 4.11 -0.41
CA SER A 146 36.49 4.27 -0.93
C SER A 146 37.17 5.47 -0.30
N ARG A 147 36.46 6.60 -0.20
CA ARG A 147 36.94 7.84 0.41
C ARG A 147 37.27 7.64 1.88
N GLU A 148 36.36 7.05 2.65
CA GLU A 148 36.58 6.71 4.05
C GLU A 148 37.78 5.78 4.20
N ALA A 149 37.88 4.73 3.39
CA ALA A 149 39.01 3.81 3.44
C ALA A 149 40.36 4.51 3.17
N ILE A 150 40.39 5.44 2.21
CA ILE A 150 41.57 6.26 1.90
C ILE A 150 41.90 7.19 3.08
N GLU A 151 40.90 7.81 3.69
CA GLU A 151 41.09 8.68 4.86
C GLU A 151 41.58 7.91 6.08
N GLN A 152 41.01 6.73 6.36
CA GLN A 152 41.47 5.83 7.42
C GLN A 152 42.92 5.37 7.17
N TRP A 153 43.26 5.01 5.93
CA TRP A 153 44.64 4.63 5.57
C TRP A 153 45.60 5.81 5.75
N ARG A 154 45.19 7.02 5.36
CA ARG A 154 45.97 8.26 5.58
C ARG A 154 46.16 8.55 7.07
N GLN A 155 45.14 8.37 7.89
CA GLN A 155 45.23 8.57 9.34
C GLN A 155 46.22 7.58 9.98
N TRP A 156 46.17 6.31 9.58
CA TRP A 156 47.10 5.29 10.08
C TRP A 156 48.56 5.58 9.68
N HIS A 157 48.77 6.07 8.45
CA HIS A 157 50.10 6.42 7.93
C HIS A 157 50.50 7.87 8.20
N TYR A 158 49.77 8.60 9.04
CA TYR A 158 50.07 10.00 9.33
C TYR A 158 51.30 10.09 10.25
N ASP A 159 52.47 10.31 9.65
CA ASP A 159 53.77 10.51 10.32
C ASP A 159 54.04 11.99 10.67
N GLY A 160 53.09 12.88 10.41
CA GLY A 160 53.24 14.33 10.58
C GLY A 160 54.12 15.01 9.53
N LEU A 161 54.62 14.27 8.53
CA LEU A 161 55.53 14.74 7.50
C LEU A 161 54.87 14.90 6.12
N HIS A 162 53.54 14.73 6.02
CA HIS A 162 52.76 14.76 4.78
C HIS A 162 52.27 16.18 4.44
N PRO A 163 52.46 16.73 3.21
CA PRO A 163 52.99 16.09 2.01
C PRO A 163 54.51 15.85 2.08
N SER A 164 54.97 14.66 1.67
CA SER A 164 56.41 14.36 1.60
C SER A 164 57.12 15.42 0.72
N TYR A 165 58.01 16.20 1.31
CA TYR A 165 58.70 17.32 0.68
C TYR A 165 59.62 16.94 -0.50
N LEU A 166 59.74 15.65 -0.83
CA LEU A 166 60.66 15.16 -1.87
C LEU A 166 60.26 15.53 -3.30
N TYR A 167 59.00 15.89 -3.56
CA TYR A 167 58.53 16.27 -4.90
C TYR A 167 58.13 17.75 -5.06
N ASN A 168 58.29 18.57 -4.01
CA ASN A 168 58.05 20.03 -4.11
C ASN A 168 59.30 20.77 -4.62
N ARG A 169 59.97 20.21 -5.63
CA ARG A 169 61.05 20.91 -6.34
C ARG A 169 60.42 21.76 -7.43
N HIS A 170 60.08 23.00 -7.08
CA HIS A 170 59.78 24.03 -8.06
C HIS A 170 60.95 24.14 -9.04
N HIS A 171 60.72 23.79 -10.30
CA HIS A 171 61.55 24.26 -11.39
C HIS A 171 61.17 25.73 -11.63
N ILE A 172 62.12 26.62 -11.33
CA ILE A 172 62.10 28.04 -11.72
C ILE A 172 62.61 28.12 -13.17
#